data_AF-A0A821EV13-F1
#
_entry.id   AF-A0A821EV13-F1
#
_cell.length_a   1.000
_cell.length_b   1.000
_cell.length_c   1.000
_cell.angle_alpha   90.00
_cell.angle_beta   90.00
_cell.angle_gamma   90.00
#
_symmetry.space_group_name_H-M   'P 1'
#
loop_
_entity.id
_entity.type
_entity.pdbx_description
1 polymer ?
#
loop_
_entity_poly.entity_id
_entity_poly.type
_entity_poly.pdbx_seq_one_letter_code
_entity_poly.pdbx_strand_id
1 'polypeptide(L)'
;NRLAYNNNKILIIHIEQCNENININSCQLNDYLKRFLFISTNSTFIKSTNENHRCLLECSFELFNSENFHQILFHRPIHLDLSILFTNGTSLIIPRTHVSLYDCERMALNCTSCLQLDPSFSCIWCNNMCMFKNQTTITNKLICPNSQECLSPIIETIEPLLLPMNGGTLVTIKGNHFDLFNLSIYLADIPCHLIEEESSNNKIVCQSGDAGTIPRTGFVLLKFGLNGPQISSRQIISYINPTINMIEPLIGIESGGTLLTIQGENLTLGNSHISISISNRPCQLLSLSRIKIQCETTLFSPLMLNQQQPIKLVFDRQTKISAEKFFTIVPNPILYSFDKYHQFQSFMSGGHQLIIDGDNFDTIQNIRLEFKRIIFVSSLFHNRTHLVFLTPSIQELHLNNEHDYQHEIEIIIHLDHFNKTSSLIYMNDPLIYELEPMLQTYTNELIIRGVNLTAIG
;
A
#
# COMPACT_ATOMS: atom_id res chain seq x y z
N ASN A 1 45.04 19.52 -15.94
CA ASN A 1 43.83 20.27 -15.50
C ASN A 1 42.85 19.47 -14.65
N ARG A 2 43.15 18.23 -14.21
CA ARG A 2 42.26 17.51 -13.28
C ARG A 2 43.07 16.98 -12.12
N LEU A 3 42.58 17.17 -10.91
CA LEU A 3 43.26 16.83 -9.67
C LEU A 3 42.41 15.82 -8.91
N ALA A 4 42.95 14.62 -8.69
CA ALA A 4 42.31 13.63 -7.85
C ALA A 4 42.51 14.03 -6.37
N TYR A 5 41.44 14.02 -5.58
CA TYR A 5 41.44 14.53 -4.20
C TYR A 5 42.41 13.78 -3.27
N ASN A 6 42.50 12.45 -3.42
CA ASN A 6 43.30 11.55 -2.58
C ASN A 6 44.72 11.28 -3.10
N ASN A 7 45.16 11.98 -4.17
CA ASN A 7 46.50 11.83 -4.74
C ASN A 7 47.28 13.16 -4.69
N ASN A 8 48.58 13.11 -5.02
CA ASN A 8 49.42 14.29 -5.14
C ASN A 8 48.82 15.29 -6.14
N LYS A 9 48.51 16.50 -5.66
CA LYS A 9 47.88 17.56 -6.45
C LYS A 9 48.96 18.39 -7.11
N ILE A 10 49.45 17.92 -8.26
CA ILE A 10 50.49 18.60 -9.03
C ILE A 10 49.87 19.18 -10.30
N LEU A 11 50.07 20.47 -10.55
CA LEU A 11 49.76 21.11 -11.83
C LEU A 11 51.05 21.55 -12.50
N ILE A 12 51.20 21.17 -13.77
CA ILE A 12 52.23 21.70 -14.66
C ILE A 12 51.56 22.77 -15.53
N ILE A 13 52.06 24.00 -15.43
CA ILE A 13 51.55 25.16 -16.13
C ILE A 13 52.55 25.53 -17.21
N HIS A 14 52.07 25.56 -18.45
CA HIS A 14 52.85 26.04 -19.59
C HIS A 14 52.69 27.55 -19.70
N ILE A 15 53.80 28.28 -19.63
CA ILE A 15 53.84 29.74 -19.78
C ILE A 15 54.50 30.05 -21.13
N GLU A 16 53.74 30.68 -22.03
CA GLU A 16 54.26 31.24 -23.28
C GLU A 16 54.81 32.64 -23.00
N GLN A 17 56.00 32.97 -23.52
CA GLN A 17 56.70 34.25 -23.31
C GLN A 17 57.22 34.49 -21.89
N CYS A 18 58.07 33.58 -21.44
CA CYS A 18 58.69 33.67 -20.15
C CYS A 18 60.05 34.40 -20.23
N ASN A 19 60.15 35.56 -19.58
CA ASN A 19 61.41 36.28 -19.37
C ASN A 19 62.12 35.76 -18.12
N GLU A 20 63.46 35.79 -18.11
CA GLU A 20 64.30 35.31 -17.00
C GLU A 20 64.05 36.02 -15.65
N ASN A 21 63.28 37.12 -15.63
CA ASN A 21 62.97 37.93 -14.46
C ASN A 21 61.56 37.70 -13.87
N ILE A 22 60.84 36.65 -14.26
CA ILE A 22 59.50 36.36 -13.71
C ILE A 22 59.66 35.70 -12.33
N ASN A 23 59.48 36.50 -11.27
CA ASN A 23 59.50 36.03 -9.89
C ASN A 23 58.08 35.68 -9.42
N ILE A 24 57.73 34.39 -9.48
CA ILE A 24 56.49 33.83 -8.94
C ILE A 24 56.74 33.40 -7.50
N ASN A 25 55.85 33.81 -6.59
CA ASN A 25 55.91 33.48 -5.17
C ASN A 25 55.18 32.15 -4.89
N SER A 26 53.95 32.00 -5.38
CA SER A 26 53.14 30.80 -5.17
C SER A 26 52.00 30.67 -6.19
N CYS A 27 51.51 29.45 -6.37
CA CYS A 27 50.23 29.19 -7.04
C CYS A 27 49.13 28.99 -5.99
N GLN A 28 47.93 29.47 -6.30
CA GLN A 28 46.73 29.24 -5.50
C GLN A 28 45.60 28.71 -6.37
N LEU A 29 44.85 27.72 -5.87
CA LEU A 29 43.58 27.32 -6.45
C LEU A 29 42.44 27.75 -5.53
N ASN A 30 41.53 28.53 -6.09
CA ASN A 30 40.41 29.10 -5.37
C ASN A 30 39.10 28.49 -5.87
N ASP A 31 38.24 28.10 -4.94
CA ASP A 31 36.84 27.83 -5.25
C ASP A 31 36.07 29.16 -5.22
N TYR A 32 35.21 29.41 -6.21
CA TYR A 32 34.36 30.60 -6.27
C TYR A 32 33.44 30.70 -5.04
N LEU A 33 33.04 29.56 -4.46
CA LEU A 33 32.26 29.48 -3.22
C LEU A 33 33.11 29.63 -1.96
N LYS A 34 34.44 29.83 -2.09
CA LYS A 34 35.42 29.91 -0.99
C LYS A 34 35.40 28.71 -0.05
N ARG A 35 34.96 27.54 -0.53
CA ARG A 35 34.92 26.29 0.28
C ARG A 35 36.31 25.72 0.53
N PHE A 36 37.25 25.97 -0.38
CA PHE A 36 38.62 25.45 -0.31
C PHE A 36 39.61 26.53 -0.71
N LEU A 37 40.76 26.52 -0.05
CA LEU A 37 41.94 27.27 -0.44
C LEU A 37 43.10 26.28 -0.56
N PHE A 38 43.60 26.09 -1.79
CA PHE A 38 44.81 25.32 -2.01
C PHE A 38 45.96 26.29 -2.21
N ILE A 39 46.96 26.20 -1.35
CA ILE A 39 48.19 26.98 -1.47
C ILE A 39 49.29 26.03 -1.92
N SER A 40 50.07 26.43 -2.93
CA SER A 40 51.21 25.65 -3.34
C SER A 40 52.26 25.63 -2.24
N THR A 41 52.68 24.45 -1.78
CA THR A 41 53.76 24.31 -0.79
C THR A 41 55.14 24.49 -1.40
N ASN A 42 55.30 24.09 -2.65
CA ASN A 42 56.47 24.34 -3.47
C ASN A 42 56.02 24.72 -4.88
N SER A 43 56.69 25.73 -5.45
CA SER A 43 56.63 25.99 -6.88
C SER A 43 58.05 25.90 -7.43
N THR A 44 58.27 24.94 -8.32
CA THR A 44 59.60 24.70 -8.91
C THR A 44 59.53 24.94 -10.40
N PHE A 45 60.54 25.63 -10.90
CA PHE A 45 60.70 25.87 -12.32
C PHE A 45 61.50 24.72 -12.92
N ILE A 46 60.86 23.92 -13.77
CA ILE A 46 61.42 22.61 -14.13
C ILE A 46 62.37 22.69 -15.33
N LYS A 47 62.19 23.66 -16.23
CA LYS A 47 63.18 24.03 -17.27
C LYS A 47 62.65 25.10 -18.22
N SER A 48 63.58 25.92 -18.71
CA SER A 48 63.50 26.58 -20.03
C SER A 48 63.96 25.54 -21.05
N THR A 49 63.09 25.14 -21.97
CA THR A 49 63.50 24.28 -23.09
C THR A 49 63.28 25.01 -24.41
N ASN A 50 64.41 25.35 -25.01
CA ASN A 50 64.62 25.76 -26.40
C ASN A 50 64.09 27.15 -26.79
N GLU A 51 64.59 27.63 -27.93
CA GLU A 51 64.63 28.98 -28.53
C GLU A 51 63.30 29.78 -28.60
N ASN A 52 62.22 29.30 -27.98
CA ASN A 52 60.86 29.87 -28.01
C ASN A 52 60.37 30.43 -26.65
N HIS A 53 61.25 30.66 -25.65
CA HIS A 53 60.88 31.25 -24.35
C HIS A 53 59.68 30.59 -23.64
N ARG A 54 59.62 29.24 -23.64
CA ARG A 54 58.57 28.47 -22.95
C ARG A 54 59.07 27.97 -21.61
N CYS A 55 58.26 28.20 -20.58
CA CYS A 55 58.56 27.82 -19.20
C CYS A 55 57.54 26.83 -18.65
N LEU A 56 58.04 25.84 -17.91
CA LEU A 56 57.22 24.88 -17.17
C LEU A 56 57.28 25.22 -15.68
N LEU A 57 56.15 25.66 -15.15
CA LEU A 57 55.95 25.88 -13.73
C LEU A 57 55.23 24.67 -13.14
N GLU A 58 55.88 23.96 -12.23
CA GLU A 58 55.22 22.92 -11.44
C GLU A 58 54.78 23.50 -10.10
N CYS A 59 53.49 23.39 -9.80
CA CYS A 59 52.91 23.80 -8.53
C CYS A 59 52.31 22.57 -7.83
N SER A 60 52.85 22.25 -6.64
CA SER A 60 52.34 21.19 -5.77
C SER A 60 51.45 21.79 -4.68
N PHE A 61 50.21 21.33 -4.59
CA PHE A 61 49.22 21.90 -3.68
C PHE A 61 48.94 21.00 -2.49
N GLU A 62 48.87 21.60 -1.30
CA GLU A 62 48.30 20.96 -0.10
C GLU A 62 46.94 21.57 0.23
N LEU A 63 46.08 20.76 0.86
CA LEU A 63 44.73 21.15 1.24
C LEU A 63 44.75 21.76 2.63
N PHE A 64 44.37 23.02 2.75
CA PHE A 64 44.03 23.62 4.05
C PHE A 64 42.52 23.64 4.20
N ASN A 65 42.01 22.80 5.11
CA ASN A 65 40.59 22.81 5.45
C ASN A 65 40.27 24.04 6.30
N SER A 66 39.23 24.78 5.92
CA SER A 66 38.59 25.75 6.81
C SER A 66 37.94 25.01 7.98
N GLU A 67 38.05 25.55 9.19
CA GLU A 67 37.51 24.97 10.44
C GLU A 67 35.97 24.74 10.44
N ASN A 68 35.26 25.15 9.39
CA ASN A 68 33.79 25.13 9.31
C ASN A 68 33.17 24.05 8.39
N PHE A 69 33.85 22.93 8.09
CA PHE A 69 33.24 21.92 7.20
C PHE A 69 33.24 20.46 7.70
N HIS A 70 32.02 19.94 7.88
CA HIS A 70 31.72 18.51 7.92
C HIS A 70 31.36 18.02 6.50
N GLN A 71 32.02 16.92 6.09
CA GLN A 71 31.76 16.10 4.88
C GLN A 71 31.75 16.83 3.52
N ILE A 72 32.86 16.70 2.78
CA ILE A 72 32.95 17.06 1.37
C ILE A 72 32.23 16.01 0.52
N LEU A 73 31.07 16.38 -0.01
CA LEU A 73 30.25 15.55 -0.88
C LEU A 73 30.66 15.75 -2.36
N PHE A 74 31.62 14.95 -2.87
CA PHE A 74 31.99 14.94 -4.29
C PHE A 74 30.94 14.21 -5.14
N HIS A 75 29.80 14.86 -5.41
CA HIS A 75 28.82 14.33 -6.38
C HIS A 75 29.19 14.70 -7.83
N ARG A 76 30.07 15.70 -8.00
CA ARG A 76 30.55 16.24 -9.28
C ARG A 76 31.96 16.80 -9.11
N PRO A 77 32.76 16.92 -10.19
CA PRO A 77 34.03 17.63 -10.15
C PRO A 77 33.83 19.09 -9.75
N ILE A 78 34.66 19.59 -8.84
CA ILE A 78 34.66 20.98 -8.40
C ILE A 78 35.58 21.77 -9.32
N HIS A 79 35.07 22.82 -9.96
CA HIS A 79 35.87 23.71 -10.78
C HIS A 79 36.59 24.73 -9.90
N LEU A 80 37.88 24.89 -10.13
CA LEU A 80 38.76 25.77 -9.37
C LEU A 80 39.39 26.81 -10.31
N ASP A 81 39.48 28.03 -9.82
CA ASP A 81 40.20 29.11 -10.49
C ASP A 81 41.67 29.08 -10.07
N LEU A 82 42.57 29.00 -11.05
CA LEU A 82 44.00 29.14 -10.82
C LEU A 82 44.39 30.62 -10.74
N SER A 83 45.04 30.98 -9.65
CA SER A 83 45.69 32.28 -9.48
C SER A 83 47.18 32.13 -9.20
N ILE A 84 47.99 32.94 -9.87
CA ILE A 84 49.45 33.00 -9.70
C ILE A 84 49.79 34.26 -8.91
N LEU A 85 50.50 34.12 -7.80
CA LEU A 85 51.00 35.23 -6.99
C LEU A 85 52.45 35.53 -7.36
N PHE A 86 52.73 36.80 -7.69
CA PHE A 86 54.07 37.27 -7.99
C PHE A 86 54.73 37.89 -6.75
N THR A 87 56.06 37.93 -6.71
CA THR A 87 56.81 38.48 -5.56
C THR A 87 56.60 39.98 -5.35
N ASN A 88 56.08 40.68 -6.35
CA ASN A 88 55.71 42.11 -6.27
C ASN A 88 54.34 42.34 -5.58
N GLY A 89 53.67 41.28 -5.10
CA GLY A 89 52.36 41.35 -4.44
C GLY A 89 51.16 41.38 -5.38
N THR A 90 51.36 41.35 -6.70
CA THR A 90 50.26 41.24 -7.67
C THR A 90 49.81 39.79 -7.84
N SER A 91 48.51 39.58 -8.03
CA SER A 91 47.93 38.28 -8.35
C SER A 91 47.34 38.30 -9.75
N LEU A 92 47.66 37.29 -10.56
CA LEU A 92 47.00 37.04 -11.84
C LEU A 92 46.04 35.87 -11.66
N ILE A 93 44.75 36.17 -11.66
CA ILE A 93 43.71 35.16 -11.80
C ILE A 93 43.65 34.80 -13.28
N ILE A 94 43.72 33.50 -13.60
CA ILE A 94 43.55 33.02 -14.97
C ILE A 94 42.09 32.55 -15.11
N PRO A 95 41.17 33.45 -15.51
CA PRO A 95 39.77 33.09 -15.66
C PRO A 95 39.64 32.02 -16.74
N ARG A 96 38.77 31.02 -16.50
CA ARG A 96 38.50 29.88 -17.39
C ARG A 96 39.58 28.80 -17.45
N THR A 97 40.45 28.71 -16.45
CA THR A 97 41.25 27.50 -16.30
C THR A 97 40.32 26.34 -15.92
N HIS A 98 40.25 25.30 -16.77
CA HIS A 98 39.40 24.13 -16.54
C HIS A 98 40.00 23.20 -15.46
N VAL A 99 40.46 23.73 -14.33
CA VAL A 99 40.99 22.89 -13.24
C VAL A 99 39.84 22.26 -12.48
N SER A 100 39.72 20.93 -12.54
CA SER A 100 38.67 20.18 -11.87
C SER A 100 39.24 19.28 -10.76
N LEU A 101 38.78 19.48 -9.53
CA LEU A 101 39.06 18.59 -8.39
C LEU A 101 37.98 17.51 -8.30
N TYR A 102 38.37 16.24 -8.23
CA TYR A 102 37.44 15.11 -8.28
C TYR A 102 37.88 13.97 -7.35
N ASP A 103 36.94 13.10 -6.97
CA ASP A 103 37.22 11.91 -6.15
C ASP A 103 36.40 10.72 -6.66
N CYS A 104 37.07 9.72 -7.25
CA CYS A 104 36.41 8.56 -7.86
C CYS A 104 35.50 7.82 -6.88
N GLU A 105 35.95 7.65 -5.63
CA GLU A 105 35.25 6.86 -4.61
C GLU A 105 33.91 7.48 -4.23
N ARG A 106 33.87 8.81 -4.18
CA ARG A 106 32.67 9.58 -3.80
C ARG A 106 31.78 9.94 -4.99
N MET A 107 32.35 9.95 -6.19
CA MET A 107 31.62 10.22 -7.43
C MET A 107 30.86 8.99 -7.96
N ALA A 108 31.28 7.78 -7.58
CA ALA A 108 30.59 6.55 -7.94
C ALA A 108 30.73 5.49 -6.84
N LEU A 109 29.58 5.01 -6.35
CA LEU A 109 29.50 3.98 -5.31
C LEU A 109 29.28 2.57 -5.88
N ASN A 110 29.21 2.43 -7.21
CA ASN A 110 28.81 1.22 -7.91
C ASN A 110 29.57 1.04 -9.22
N CYS A 111 29.65 -0.22 -9.65
CA CYS A 111 30.33 -0.67 -10.88
C CYS A 111 29.89 0.11 -12.12
N THR A 112 28.58 0.17 -12.39
CA THR A 112 28.01 0.84 -13.57
C THR A 112 28.28 2.34 -13.58
N SER A 113 28.05 3.02 -12.45
CA SER A 113 28.30 4.46 -12.28
C SER A 113 29.79 4.79 -12.45
N CYS A 114 30.67 3.92 -11.96
CA CYS A 114 32.12 4.11 -12.03
C CYS A 114 32.65 3.99 -13.46
N LEU A 115 32.14 3.02 -14.24
CA LEU A 115 32.54 2.82 -15.63
C LEU A 115 31.97 3.89 -16.59
N GLN A 116 30.91 4.58 -16.20
CA GLN A 116 30.32 5.68 -16.98
C GLN A 116 30.99 7.04 -16.73
N LEU A 117 31.85 7.15 -15.73
CA LEU A 117 32.65 8.36 -15.53
C LEU A 117 33.49 8.63 -16.79
N ASP A 118 33.65 9.92 -17.12
CA ASP A 118 34.45 10.32 -18.27
C ASP A 118 35.82 9.61 -18.21
N PRO A 119 36.23 8.87 -19.26
CA PRO A 119 37.48 8.11 -19.29
C PRO A 119 38.69 8.94 -18.88
N SER A 120 38.61 10.25 -19.08
CA SER A 120 39.66 11.19 -18.77
C SER A 120 39.79 11.55 -17.26
N PHE A 121 38.91 11.03 -16.39
CA PHE A 121 39.13 10.92 -14.94
C PHE A 121 39.92 9.66 -14.53
N SER A 122 40.08 8.69 -15.44
CA SER A 122 40.83 7.45 -15.18
C SER A 122 40.37 6.69 -13.93
N CYS A 123 39.07 6.72 -13.62
CA CYS A 123 38.49 5.89 -12.56
C CYS A 123 38.28 4.44 -13.04
N ILE A 124 38.45 3.47 -12.15
CA ILE A 124 38.24 2.05 -12.39
C ILE A 124 37.49 1.44 -11.20
N TRP A 125 36.59 0.51 -11.48
CA TRP A 125 35.90 -0.26 -10.44
C TRP A 125 36.75 -1.45 -10.01
N CYS A 126 37.11 -1.53 -8.73
CA CYS A 126 37.88 -2.66 -8.22
C CYS A 126 37.63 -2.87 -6.72
N ASN A 127 37.54 -4.14 -6.29
CA ASN A 127 37.26 -4.52 -4.91
C ASN A 127 36.01 -3.81 -4.31
N ASN A 128 34.93 -3.77 -5.10
CA ASN A 128 33.65 -3.14 -4.74
C ASN A 128 33.71 -1.63 -4.45
N MET A 129 34.75 -0.93 -4.93
CA MET A 129 34.89 0.52 -4.82
C MET A 129 35.36 1.15 -6.14
N CYS A 130 34.98 2.40 -6.40
CA CYS A 130 35.47 3.16 -7.53
C CYS A 130 36.77 3.87 -7.16
N MET A 131 37.87 3.51 -7.80
CA MET A 131 39.20 4.02 -7.45
C MET A 131 39.88 4.68 -8.65
N PHE A 132 40.79 5.62 -8.40
CA PHE A 132 41.63 6.18 -9.45
C PHE A 132 42.69 5.16 -9.90
N LYS A 133 42.89 5.01 -11.21
CA LYS A 133 43.88 4.13 -11.82
C LYS A 133 45.31 4.67 -11.61
N ASN A 134 45.95 4.32 -10.48
CA ASN A 134 47.36 4.62 -10.23
C ASN A 134 48.28 3.53 -10.80
N GLN A 135 49.43 3.91 -11.38
CA GLN A 135 50.41 2.95 -11.92
C GLN A 135 51.06 2.09 -10.82
N THR A 136 51.05 2.53 -9.55
CA THR A 136 51.66 1.82 -8.42
C THR A 136 50.78 0.73 -7.79
N THR A 137 49.47 0.69 -8.08
CA THR A 137 48.59 -0.39 -7.59
C THR A 137 48.67 -1.66 -8.45
N ILE A 138 49.36 -1.59 -9.59
CA ILE A 138 49.56 -2.72 -10.51
C ILE A 138 50.71 -3.62 -10.05
N THR A 139 51.62 -3.14 -9.19
CA THR A 139 52.78 -3.93 -8.72
C THR A 139 52.46 -4.86 -7.55
N ASN A 140 51.37 -4.63 -6.80
CA ASN A 140 50.93 -5.47 -5.69
C ASN A 140 49.57 -6.12 -5.97
N LYS A 141 49.57 -7.17 -6.82
CA LYS A 141 48.60 -8.28 -6.78
C LYS A 141 47.08 -7.96 -6.69
N LEU A 142 46.61 -6.78 -7.08
CA LEU A 142 45.19 -6.54 -7.39
C LEU A 142 44.98 -6.72 -8.89
N ILE A 143 44.68 -7.96 -9.27
CA ILE A 143 44.09 -8.26 -10.57
C ILE A 143 42.65 -7.75 -10.46
N CYS A 144 42.35 -6.57 -11.00
CA CYS A 144 40.97 -6.15 -11.23
C CYS A 144 40.49 -6.95 -12.44
N PRO A 145 39.78 -8.09 -12.25
CA PRO A 145 39.36 -8.92 -13.35
C PRO A 145 38.46 -8.08 -14.26
N ASN A 146 38.56 -8.29 -15.57
CA ASN A 146 37.86 -7.53 -16.61
C ASN A 146 36.62 -6.81 -16.10
N SER A 147 36.58 -5.50 -16.28
CA SER A 147 35.47 -4.58 -16.02
C SER A 147 34.21 -4.89 -16.86
N GLN A 148 33.97 -6.15 -17.22
CA GLN A 148 32.95 -6.64 -18.13
C GLN A 148 31.75 -7.31 -17.42
N GLU A 149 31.80 -7.53 -16.11
CA GLU A 149 30.64 -8.08 -15.35
C GLU A 149 30.08 -7.06 -14.34
N CYS A 150 29.83 -5.83 -14.77
CA CYS A 150 28.83 -5.01 -14.09
C CYS A 150 27.45 -5.50 -14.57
N LEU A 151 26.78 -6.33 -13.78
CA LEU A 151 25.44 -6.80 -14.12
C LEU A 151 24.46 -5.61 -14.13
N SER A 152 23.79 -5.41 -15.26
CA SER A 152 22.79 -4.34 -15.38
C SER A 152 21.55 -4.68 -14.53
N PRO A 153 20.88 -3.67 -13.92
CA PRO A 153 19.66 -3.94 -13.19
C PRO A 153 18.58 -4.49 -14.11
N ILE A 154 17.80 -5.46 -13.61
CA ILE A 154 16.74 -6.12 -14.37
C ILE A 154 15.44 -6.03 -13.59
N ILE A 155 14.36 -5.62 -14.26
CA ILE A 155 13.00 -5.70 -13.72
C ILE A 155 12.37 -7.01 -14.19
N GLU A 156 11.94 -7.84 -13.25
CA GLU A 156 11.31 -9.13 -13.53
C GLU A 156 9.79 -9.02 -13.45
N THR A 157 9.27 -8.61 -12.29
CA THR A 157 7.83 -8.51 -12.06
C THR A 157 7.45 -7.25 -11.28
N ILE A 158 6.22 -6.77 -11.50
CA ILE A 158 5.63 -5.61 -10.86
C ILE A 158 4.26 -5.99 -10.33
N GLU A 159 4.02 -5.72 -9.05
CA GLU A 159 2.73 -5.96 -8.40
C GLU A 159 2.41 -4.80 -7.45
N PRO A 160 1.20 -4.21 -7.50
CA PRO A 160 0.11 -4.45 -8.46
C PRO A 160 0.30 -3.69 -9.79
N LEU A 161 -0.41 -4.11 -10.85
CA LEU A 161 -0.38 -3.47 -12.19
C LEU A 161 -1.49 -2.43 -12.42
N LEU A 162 -2.52 -2.43 -11.57
CA LEU A 162 -3.62 -1.49 -11.65
C LEU A 162 -3.58 -0.62 -10.39
N LEU A 163 -3.43 0.68 -10.59
CA LEU A 163 -3.32 1.67 -9.53
C LEU A 163 -4.54 2.59 -9.56
N PRO A 164 -4.99 3.07 -8.40
CA PRO A 164 -6.02 4.09 -8.35
C PRO A 164 -5.43 5.46 -8.73
N MET A 165 -6.26 6.32 -9.33
CA MET A 165 -5.82 7.62 -9.87
C MET A 165 -5.09 8.50 -8.87
N ASN A 166 -5.55 8.57 -7.62
CA ASN A 166 -4.96 9.46 -6.62
C ASN A 166 -3.66 8.88 -6.00
N GLY A 167 -3.23 7.69 -6.42
CA GLY A 167 -2.04 7.02 -5.89
C GLY A 167 -2.22 6.51 -4.46
N GLY A 168 -1.10 6.39 -3.75
CA GLY A 168 -1.02 5.90 -2.37
C GLY A 168 -0.78 4.41 -2.22
N THR A 169 -0.93 3.63 -3.30
CA THR A 169 -0.63 2.21 -3.38
C THR A 169 0.86 1.95 -3.23
N LEU A 170 1.22 0.90 -2.49
CA LEU A 170 2.58 0.37 -2.40
C LEU A 170 2.84 -0.60 -3.56
N VAL A 171 3.72 -0.19 -4.45
CA VAL A 171 4.11 -0.97 -5.63
C VAL A 171 5.41 -1.68 -5.34
N THR A 172 5.40 -2.99 -5.53
CA THR A 172 6.57 -3.86 -5.42
C THR A 172 7.10 -4.20 -6.80
N ILE A 173 8.35 -3.83 -7.05
CA ILE A 173 9.09 -4.11 -8.28
C ILE A 173 10.17 -5.15 -7.92
N LYS A 174 10.02 -6.39 -8.37
CA LYS A 174 10.99 -7.46 -8.16
C LYS A 174 11.97 -7.54 -9.32
N GLY A 175 13.20 -7.90 -9.02
CA GLY A 175 14.25 -7.99 -10.01
C GLY A 175 15.60 -8.26 -9.38
N ASN A 176 16.67 -7.84 -10.05
CA ASN A 176 18.04 -8.09 -9.60
C ASN A 176 18.97 -6.92 -9.90
N HIS A 177 20.01 -6.77 -9.07
CA HIS A 177 21.06 -5.74 -9.18
C HIS A 177 20.54 -4.30 -9.07
N PHE A 178 19.48 -4.07 -8.28
CA PHE A 178 19.02 -2.73 -7.98
C PHE A 178 19.98 -2.01 -7.05
N ASP A 179 20.32 -0.78 -7.42
CA ASP A 179 20.96 0.19 -6.55
C ASP A 179 19.93 1.22 -6.06
N LEU A 180 19.75 1.31 -4.74
CA LEU A 180 18.75 2.20 -4.16
C LEU A 180 19.28 3.63 -4.02
N PHE A 181 20.59 3.84 -4.11
CA PHE A 181 21.19 5.16 -3.94
C PHE A 181 20.82 6.11 -5.09
N ASN A 182 20.21 7.25 -4.77
CA ASN A 182 19.72 8.23 -5.75
C ASN A 182 18.81 7.62 -6.84
N LEU A 183 18.02 6.61 -6.49
CA LEU A 183 17.06 5.99 -7.38
C LEU A 183 15.80 6.86 -7.52
N SER A 184 15.47 7.24 -8.75
CA SER A 184 14.19 7.86 -9.09
C SER A 184 13.30 6.88 -9.81
N ILE A 185 12.07 6.72 -9.32
CA ILE A 185 11.11 5.72 -9.81
C ILE A 185 9.92 6.46 -10.40
N TYR A 186 9.50 6.05 -11.60
CA TYR A 186 8.31 6.56 -12.24
C TYR A 186 7.41 5.40 -12.70
N LEU A 187 6.11 5.52 -12.43
CA LEU A 187 5.08 4.57 -12.84
C LEU A 187 4.21 5.28 -13.87
N ALA A 188 4.28 4.90 -15.15
CA ALA A 188 3.55 5.61 -16.22
C ALA A 188 3.74 7.14 -16.17
N ASP A 189 5.00 7.57 -16.04
CA ASP A 189 5.45 8.98 -15.90
C ASP A 189 5.01 9.70 -14.62
N ILE A 190 4.40 8.99 -13.65
CA ILE A 190 4.06 9.52 -12.32
C ILE A 190 5.17 9.17 -11.32
N PRO A 191 5.69 10.13 -10.54
CA PRO A 191 6.73 9.84 -9.54
C PRO A 191 6.23 8.83 -8.49
N CYS A 192 7.11 7.91 -8.10
CA CYS A 192 6.87 6.95 -7.02
C CYS A 192 7.91 7.16 -5.91
N HIS A 193 7.44 7.34 -4.69
CA HIS A 193 8.30 7.60 -3.55
C HIS A 193 8.93 6.30 -3.05
N LEU A 194 10.26 6.16 -3.12
CA LEU A 194 10.98 4.99 -2.63
C LEU A 194 10.78 4.80 -1.12
N ILE A 195 10.53 3.56 -0.68
CA ILE A 195 10.52 3.16 0.72
C ILE A 195 11.79 2.34 0.96
N GLU A 196 12.84 3.02 1.42
CA GLU A 196 14.18 2.42 1.57
C GLU A 196 14.18 1.23 2.53
N GLU A 197 13.44 1.32 3.64
CA GLU A 197 13.39 0.29 4.69
C GLU A 197 12.81 -1.06 4.20
N GLU A 198 11.97 -1.05 3.17
CA GLU A 198 11.34 -2.24 2.60
C GLU A 198 12.00 -2.70 1.28
N SER A 199 13.00 -1.95 0.82
CA SER A 199 13.68 -2.15 -0.44
C SER A 199 15.06 -2.81 -0.25
N SER A 200 15.51 -3.54 -1.27
CA SER A 200 16.75 -4.28 -1.32
C SER A 200 17.28 -4.33 -2.77
N ASN A 201 18.44 -4.97 -2.96
CA ASN A 201 19.06 -5.13 -4.28
C ASN A 201 18.26 -6.02 -5.26
N ASN A 202 17.21 -6.71 -4.80
CA ASN A 202 16.35 -7.59 -5.59
C ASN A 202 14.85 -7.21 -5.53
N LYS A 203 14.51 -6.16 -4.78
CA LYS A 203 13.13 -5.72 -4.59
C LYS A 203 13.11 -4.24 -4.29
N ILE A 204 12.33 -3.48 -5.05
CA ILE A 204 12.05 -2.07 -4.77
C ILE A 204 10.59 -1.96 -4.31
N VAL A 205 10.35 -1.27 -3.21
CA VAL A 205 9.00 -0.88 -2.77
C VAL A 205 8.90 0.63 -2.87
N CYS A 206 7.86 1.12 -3.53
CA CYS A 206 7.61 2.54 -3.64
C CYS A 206 6.12 2.87 -3.50
N GLN A 207 5.81 4.06 -2.99
CA GLN A 207 4.45 4.56 -2.90
C GLN A 207 4.11 5.39 -4.13
N SER A 208 3.08 4.97 -4.86
CA SER A 208 2.60 5.65 -6.07
C SER A 208 2.10 7.08 -5.79
N GLY A 209 2.47 8.03 -6.65
CA GLY A 209 1.96 9.40 -6.61
C GLY A 209 0.59 9.56 -7.29
N ASP A 210 0.04 10.77 -7.19
CA ASP A 210 -1.23 11.18 -7.82
C ASP A 210 -1.06 11.34 -9.34
N ALA A 211 -1.88 10.64 -10.13
CA ALA A 211 -1.90 10.69 -11.59
C ALA A 211 -2.79 11.81 -12.15
N GLY A 212 -3.48 12.56 -11.29
CA GLY A 212 -4.37 13.64 -11.67
C GLY A 212 -5.73 13.14 -12.15
N THR A 213 -6.27 13.75 -13.21
CA THR A 213 -7.66 13.51 -13.64
C THR A 213 -7.81 12.58 -14.84
N ILE A 214 -6.73 12.33 -15.59
CA ILE A 214 -6.77 11.57 -16.84
C ILE A 214 -6.10 10.21 -16.62
N PRO A 215 -6.78 9.09 -16.93
CA PRO A 215 -6.17 7.76 -16.85
C PRO A 215 -4.84 7.68 -17.60
N ARG A 216 -3.86 7.01 -16.99
CA ARG A 216 -2.50 6.89 -17.54
C ARG A 216 -2.07 5.44 -17.55
N THR A 217 -1.47 5.03 -18.66
CA THR A 217 -0.94 3.68 -18.86
C THR A 217 0.44 3.79 -19.46
N GLY A 218 1.42 3.08 -18.89
CA GLY A 218 2.80 3.17 -19.32
C GLY A 218 3.72 2.18 -18.63
N PHE A 219 5.01 2.30 -18.88
CA PHE A 219 6.02 1.45 -18.27
C PHE A 219 6.44 2.00 -16.90
N VAL A 220 7.07 1.13 -16.10
CA VAL A 220 7.83 1.53 -14.92
C VAL A 220 9.23 1.90 -15.37
N LEU A 221 9.70 3.09 -14.98
CA LEU A 221 11.01 3.62 -15.33
C LEU A 221 11.83 3.84 -14.05
N LEU A 222 12.98 3.15 -13.99
CA LEU A 222 13.98 3.33 -12.95
C LEU A 222 15.11 4.18 -13.51
N LYS A 223 15.43 5.31 -12.86
CA LYS A 223 16.59 6.16 -13.18
C LYS A 223 17.56 6.17 -12.01
N PHE A 224 18.78 5.70 -12.25
CA PHE A 224 19.82 5.61 -11.22
C PHE A 224 20.69 6.87 -11.28
N GLY A 225 20.43 7.86 -10.43
CA GLY A 225 21.13 9.14 -10.45
C GLY A 225 20.93 9.95 -11.75
N LEU A 226 21.68 11.06 -11.88
CA LEU A 226 21.52 12.03 -12.98
C LEU A 226 22.04 11.52 -14.33
N ASN A 227 23.11 10.72 -14.33
CA ASN A 227 23.79 10.22 -15.53
C ASN A 227 23.83 8.68 -15.59
N GLY A 228 23.18 7.98 -14.65
CA GLY A 228 23.22 6.52 -14.63
C GLY A 228 22.22 5.88 -15.59
N PRO A 229 22.17 4.53 -15.61
CA PRO A 229 21.30 3.79 -16.50
C PRO A 229 19.82 4.12 -16.26
N GLN A 230 19.03 4.00 -17.32
CA GLN A 230 17.58 4.05 -17.25
C GLN A 230 17.03 2.70 -17.71
N ILE A 231 16.17 2.10 -16.89
CA ILE A 231 15.60 0.79 -17.19
C ILE A 231 14.09 0.91 -17.18
N SER A 232 13.49 0.40 -18.25
CA SER A 232 12.04 0.27 -18.37
C SER A 232 11.62 -1.16 -18.09
N SER A 233 10.46 -1.32 -17.48
CA SER A 233 9.81 -2.61 -17.34
C SER A 233 9.27 -3.12 -18.67
N ARG A 234 9.06 -4.44 -18.76
CA ARG A 234 8.28 -5.04 -19.84
C ARG A 234 6.78 -5.00 -19.57
N GLN A 235 6.39 -5.11 -18.30
CA GLN A 235 5.00 -4.99 -17.88
C GLN A 235 4.55 -3.53 -17.90
N ILE A 236 3.28 -3.34 -18.21
CA ILE A 236 2.62 -2.03 -18.25
C ILE A 236 1.80 -1.87 -16.98
N ILE A 237 1.90 -0.69 -16.37
CA ILE A 237 1.13 -0.28 -15.22
C ILE A 237 0.09 0.76 -15.64
N SER A 238 -1.10 0.72 -15.04
CA SER A 238 -2.20 1.64 -15.38
C SER A 238 -2.81 2.29 -14.14
N TYR A 239 -2.96 3.61 -14.18
CA TYR A 239 -3.76 4.41 -13.28
C TYR A 239 -5.18 4.53 -13.85
N ILE A 240 -6.15 4.01 -13.11
CA ILE A 240 -7.57 3.98 -13.51
C ILE A 240 -8.48 4.27 -12.31
N ASN A 241 -9.70 4.70 -12.61
CA ASN A 241 -10.77 4.76 -11.61
C ASN A 241 -11.60 3.47 -11.68
N PRO A 242 -12.01 2.91 -10.53
CA PRO A 242 -12.97 1.83 -10.52
C PRO A 242 -14.35 2.38 -10.89
N THR A 243 -15.17 1.56 -11.52
CA THR A 243 -16.54 1.91 -11.88
C THR A 243 -17.51 1.18 -10.94
N ILE A 244 -18.54 1.88 -10.48
CA ILE A 244 -19.60 1.31 -9.67
C ILE A 244 -20.85 1.28 -10.54
N ASN A 245 -21.35 0.09 -10.82
CA ASN A 245 -22.49 -0.11 -11.71
C ASN A 245 -23.79 -0.26 -10.91
N MET A 246 -23.73 -0.97 -9.78
CA MET A 246 -24.91 -1.28 -8.98
C MET A 246 -24.54 -1.39 -7.50
N ILE A 247 -25.46 -0.96 -6.64
CA ILE A 247 -25.40 -1.13 -5.19
C ILE A 247 -26.76 -1.59 -4.72
N GLU A 248 -26.80 -2.71 -3.99
CA GLU A 248 -28.03 -3.27 -3.45
C GLU A 248 -27.78 -4.02 -2.13
N PRO A 249 -28.68 -3.89 -1.12
CA PRO A 249 -29.83 -3.00 -1.07
C PRO A 249 -29.42 -1.55 -0.74
N LEU A 250 -30.29 -0.58 -1.02
CA LEU A 250 -30.07 0.83 -0.65
C LEU A 250 -30.80 1.23 0.64
N ILE A 251 -31.32 0.25 1.38
CA ILE A 251 -32.07 0.43 2.62
C ILE A 251 -31.58 -0.60 3.62
N GLY A 252 -31.48 -0.22 4.90
CA GLY A 252 -31.22 -1.14 6.00
C GLY A 252 -31.55 -0.52 7.36
N ILE A 253 -31.55 -1.35 8.39
CA ILE A 253 -32.01 -0.98 9.74
C ILE A 253 -30.92 -0.29 10.57
N GLU A 254 -31.32 0.43 11.61
CA GLU A 254 -30.39 1.14 12.50
C GLU A 254 -29.37 0.23 13.20
N SER A 255 -29.76 -1.02 13.53
CA SER A 255 -28.85 -1.99 14.16
C SER A 255 -27.72 -2.44 13.23
N GLY A 256 -27.86 -2.22 11.92
CA GLY A 256 -26.98 -2.77 10.89
C GLY A 256 -27.20 -4.26 10.65
N GLY A 257 -26.20 -4.92 10.09
CA GLY A 257 -26.25 -6.33 9.69
C GLY A 257 -26.80 -6.55 8.28
N THR A 258 -27.09 -5.46 7.57
CA THR A 258 -27.53 -5.53 6.17
C THR A 258 -26.32 -5.83 5.28
N LEU A 259 -26.41 -6.89 4.47
CA LEU A 259 -25.42 -7.31 3.50
C LEU A 259 -25.53 -6.44 2.23
N LEU A 260 -24.65 -5.45 2.15
CA LEU A 260 -24.50 -4.59 0.99
C LEU A 260 -23.64 -5.25 -0.09
N THR A 261 -24.20 -5.38 -1.29
CA THR A 261 -23.49 -5.86 -2.48
C THR A 261 -23.25 -4.69 -3.44
N ILE A 262 -21.97 -4.41 -3.72
CA ILE A 262 -21.54 -3.40 -4.67
C ILE A 262 -20.93 -4.11 -5.88
N GLN A 263 -21.49 -3.91 -7.07
CA GLN A 263 -21.01 -4.47 -8.32
C GLN A 263 -20.44 -3.39 -9.22
N GLY A 264 -19.40 -3.73 -9.98
CA GLY A 264 -18.64 -2.76 -10.76
C GLY A 264 -17.49 -3.38 -11.53
N GLU A 265 -16.51 -2.57 -11.89
CA GLU A 265 -15.28 -3.03 -12.54
C GLU A 265 -14.05 -2.48 -11.86
N ASN A 266 -12.96 -3.25 -11.92
CA ASN A 266 -11.68 -2.92 -11.31
C ASN A 266 -11.82 -2.61 -9.82
N LEU A 267 -12.63 -3.36 -9.07
CA LEU A 267 -12.82 -3.14 -7.63
C LEU A 267 -11.64 -3.63 -6.76
N THR A 268 -10.63 -4.26 -7.38
CA THR A 268 -9.40 -4.73 -6.72
C THR A 268 -8.18 -3.88 -7.14
N LEU A 269 -8.33 -2.55 -7.13
CA LEU A 269 -7.20 -1.66 -7.43
C LEU A 269 -6.13 -1.72 -6.36
N GLY A 270 -4.90 -1.50 -6.80
CA GLY A 270 -3.74 -1.40 -5.97
C GLY A 270 -3.53 -2.65 -5.13
N ASN A 271 -3.29 -2.49 -3.83
CA ASN A 271 -3.02 -3.63 -2.94
C ASN A 271 -4.32 -4.31 -2.46
N SER A 272 -5.48 -3.96 -3.04
CA SER A 272 -6.79 -4.45 -2.61
C SER A 272 -7.16 -4.07 -1.17
N HIS A 273 -6.54 -3.01 -0.62
CA HIS A 273 -6.89 -2.47 0.69
C HIS A 273 -8.05 -1.48 0.51
N ILE A 274 -9.27 -1.97 0.70
CA ILE A 274 -10.48 -1.17 0.57
C ILE A 274 -11.15 -0.94 1.93
N SER A 275 -11.61 0.27 2.18
CA SER A 275 -12.55 0.56 3.26
C SER A 275 -13.84 1.15 2.69
N ILE A 276 -14.96 0.65 3.20
CA ILE A 276 -16.29 1.06 2.77
C ILE A 276 -16.98 1.67 3.99
N SER A 277 -17.66 2.80 3.79
CA SER A 277 -18.41 3.44 4.84
C SER A 277 -19.72 4.04 4.32
N ILE A 278 -20.73 4.03 5.18
CA ILE A 278 -21.98 4.73 4.97
C ILE A 278 -21.92 5.98 5.86
N SER A 279 -21.74 7.13 5.23
CA SER A 279 -21.45 8.43 5.86
C SER A 279 -20.16 8.43 6.67
N ASN A 280 -20.22 8.07 7.95
CA ASN A 280 -19.10 7.95 8.90
C ASN A 280 -19.07 6.60 9.62
N ARG A 281 -19.98 5.68 9.30
CA ARG A 281 -20.03 4.34 9.89
C ARG A 281 -19.37 3.33 8.96
N PRO A 282 -18.44 2.49 9.44
CA PRO A 282 -17.79 1.48 8.61
C PRO A 282 -18.79 0.40 8.16
N CYS A 283 -18.59 -0.12 6.95
CA CYS A 283 -19.22 -1.35 6.47
C CYS A 283 -18.14 -2.44 6.49
N GLN A 284 -18.36 -3.50 7.26
CA GLN A 284 -17.38 -4.56 7.47
C GLN A 284 -17.20 -5.36 6.18
N LEU A 285 -16.01 -5.34 5.60
CA LEU A 285 -15.71 -6.08 4.37
C LEU A 285 -15.81 -7.59 4.62
N LEU A 286 -16.62 -8.27 3.82
CA LEU A 286 -16.79 -9.73 3.86
C LEU A 286 -16.10 -10.42 2.68
N SER A 287 -16.28 -9.87 1.48
CA SER A 287 -15.64 -10.41 0.27
C SER A 287 -15.29 -9.30 -0.72
N LEU A 288 -14.19 -9.52 -1.45
CA LEU A 288 -13.66 -8.60 -2.44
C LEU A 288 -13.22 -9.37 -3.68
N SER A 289 -13.69 -8.94 -4.83
CA SER A 289 -13.29 -9.44 -6.15
C SER A 289 -13.25 -8.29 -7.14
N ARG A 290 -12.68 -8.52 -8.33
CA ARG A 290 -12.54 -7.48 -9.37
C ARG A 290 -13.88 -6.83 -9.76
N ILE A 291 -15.00 -7.55 -9.62
CA ILE A 291 -16.32 -7.11 -10.10
C ILE A 291 -17.39 -6.97 -9.00
N LYS A 292 -17.09 -7.43 -7.79
CA LYS A 292 -18.05 -7.49 -6.68
C LYS A 292 -17.36 -7.29 -5.34
N ILE A 293 -17.96 -6.44 -4.52
CA ILE A 293 -17.66 -6.24 -3.10
C ILE A 293 -18.91 -6.64 -2.30
N GLN A 294 -18.70 -7.35 -1.20
CA GLN A 294 -19.74 -7.55 -0.19
C GLN A 294 -19.26 -7.02 1.14
N CYS A 295 -20.08 -6.20 1.78
CA CYS A 295 -19.82 -5.70 3.12
C CYS A 295 -21.10 -5.70 3.96
N GLU A 296 -20.94 -5.78 5.27
CA GLU A 296 -22.04 -5.79 6.23
C GLU A 296 -22.09 -4.47 6.99
N THR A 297 -23.27 -3.86 7.06
CA THR A 297 -23.44 -2.58 7.76
C THR A 297 -23.28 -2.74 9.27
N THR A 298 -22.77 -1.69 9.93
CA THR A 298 -22.62 -1.65 11.39
C THR A 298 -23.73 -0.81 12.03
N LEU A 299 -23.75 -0.74 13.36
CA LEU A 299 -24.69 0.08 14.12
C LEU A 299 -24.64 1.57 13.71
N PHE A 300 -25.80 2.12 13.36
CA PHE A 300 -25.97 3.52 13.03
C PHE A 300 -26.37 4.38 14.24
N SER A 301 -26.17 5.70 14.12
CA SER A 301 -26.65 6.65 15.14
C SER A 301 -28.13 6.95 14.90
N PRO A 302 -28.96 7.09 15.95
CA PRO A 302 -30.36 7.53 15.81
C PRO A 302 -30.51 8.87 15.05
N LEU A 303 -29.48 9.72 15.07
CA LEU A 303 -29.47 10.99 14.32
C LEU A 303 -29.48 10.81 12.79
N MET A 304 -29.20 9.61 12.30
CA MET A 304 -29.10 9.28 10.87
C MET A 304 -30.37 8.58 10.34
N LEU A 305 -31.36 8.33 11.21
CA LEU A 305 -32.62 7.67 10.85
C LEU A 305 -33.41 8.49 9.84
N ASN A 306 -34.03 7.78 8.88
CA ASN A 306 -34.85 8.33 7.81
C ASN A 306 -34.14 9.39 6.96
N GLN A 307 -32.80 9.33 6.90
CA GLN A 307 -31.96 10.21 6.09
C GLN A 307 -31.19 9.41 5.05
N GLN A 308 -30.97 10.02 3.89
CA GLN A 308 -30.11 9.49 2.85
C GLN A 308 -28.64 9.75 3.19
N GLN A 309 -27.86 8.67 3.27
CA GLN A 309 -26.45 8.70 3.65
C GLN A 309 -25.57 8.35 2.44
N PRO A 310 -24.47 9.09 2.21
CA PRO A 310 -23.57 8.81 1.10
C PRO A 310 -22.75 7.54 1.37
N ILE A 311 -22.58 6.72 0.33
CA ILE A 311 -21.72 5.53 0.39
C ILE A 311 -20.33 5.92 -0.12
N LYS A 312 -19.31 5.73 0.70
CA LYS A 312 -17.92 6.12 0.41
C LYS A 312 -17.05 4.89 0.38
N LEU A 313 -16.21 4.79 -0.65
CA LEU A 313 -15.20 3.77 -0.80
C LEU A 313 -13.83 4.44 -0.78
N VAL A 314 -12.88 3.89 -0.04
CA VAL A 314 -11.51 4.37 0.01
C VAL A 314 -10.57 3.23 -0.36
N PHE A 315 -9.84 3.40 -1.46
CA PHE A 315 -8.83 2.45 -1.93
C PHE A 315 -7.44 2.90 -1.49
N ASP A 316 -6.67 1.97 -0.92
CA ASP A 316 -5.29 2.14 -0.44
C ASP A 316 -5.09 3.40 0.40
N ARG A 317 -6.09 3.69 1.25
CA ARG A 317 -6.14 4.81 2.21
C ARG A 317 -6.12 6.22 1.61
N GLN A 318 -6.05 6.38 0.28
CA GLN A 318 -5.98 7.70 -0.36
C GLN A 318 -7.11 7.96 -1.36
N THR A 319 -7.41 6.99 -2.23
CA THR A 319 -8.36 7.22 -3.33
C THR A 319 -9.78 7.11 -2.83
N LYS A 320 -10.48 8.24 -2.73
CA LYS A 320 -11.84 8.34 -2.20
C LYS A 320 -12.84 8.43 -3.35
N ILE A 321 -13.85 7.57 -3.31
CA ILE A 321 -14.92 7.52 -4.30
C ILE A 321 -16.24 7.58 -3.55
N SER A 322 -17.08 8.54 -3.94
CA SER A 322 -18.46 8.59 -3.48
C SER A 322 -19.32 7.91 -4.52
N ALA A 323 -20.14 6.95 -4.10
CA ALA A 323 -21.17 6.42 -4.97
C ALA A 323 -22.21 7.51 -5.29
N GLU A 324 -22.84 7.40 -6.45
CA GLU A 324 -23.95 8.28 -6.85
C GLU A 324 -25.26 7.97 -6.11
N LYS A 325 -25.41 6.74 -5.62
CA LYS A 325 -26.57 6.28 -4.85
C LYS A 325 -26.35 6.50 -3.36
N PHE A 326 -27.45 6.76 -2.65
CA PHE A 326 -27.48 6.95 -1.21
C PHE A 326 -28.13 5.76 -0.52
N PHE A 327 -27.66 5.45 0.68
CA PHE A 327 -28.21 4.43 1.56
C PHE A 327 -29.19 5.08 2.55
N THR A 328 -30.41 4.56 2.67
CA THR A 328 -31.41 5.05 3.61
C THR A 328 -31.44 4.17 4.85
N ILE A 329 -31.28 4.77 6.03
CA ILE A 329 -31.35 4.04 7.30
C ILE A 329 -32.77 4.15 7.84
N VAL A 330 -33.39 3.02 8.15
CA VAL A 330 -34.73 2.95 8.74
C VAL A 330 -34.68 2.46 10.18
N PRO A 331 -35.73 2.70 10.99
CA PRO A 331 -35.82 2.13 12.33
C PRO A 331 -35.78 0.59 12.34
N ASN A 332 -35.41 0.03 13.48
CA ASN A 332 -35.51 -1.42 13.71
C ASN A 332 -36.96 -1.92 13.51
N PRO A 333 -37.14 -3.19 13.11
CA PRO A 333 -38.45 -3.80 12.95
C PRO A 333 -39.16 -3.90 14.31
N ILE A 334 -40.49 -3.81 14.29
CA ILE A 334 -41.33 -3.90 15.49
C ILE A 334 -41.92 -5.30 15.55
N LEU A 335 -41.91 -5.94 16.72
CA LEU A 335 -42.36 -7.31 16.94
C LEU A 335 -43.55 -7.35 17.90
N TYR A 336 -44.76 -7.05 17.42
CA TYR A 336 -45.96 -6.92 18.26
C TYR A 336 -46.30 -8.18 19.05
N SER A 337 -46.28 -9.35 18.41
CA SER A 337 -46.63 -10.63 19.06
C SER A 337 -45.44 -11.38 19.65
N PHE A 338 -44.20 -10.92 19.44
CA PHE A 338 -43.01 -11.57 20.02
C PHE A 338 -42.66 -11.06 21.42
N ASP A 339 -43.06 -9.82 21.71
CA ASP A 339 -42.92 -9.24 23.03
C ASP A 339 -43.80 -10.00 24.05
N LYS A 340 -43.38 -9.98 25.32
CA LYS A 340 -43.80 -10.85 26.46
C LYS A 340 -45.30 -11.16 26.67
N TYR A 341 -46.21 -10.53 25.94
CA TYR A 341 -47.66 -10.65 26.15
C TYR A 341 -48.30 -11.82 25.39
N HIS A 342 -47.62 -12.40 24.39
CA HIS A 342 -48.07 -13.61 23.71
C HIS A 342 -47.18 -14.80 24.08
N GLN A 343 -47.78 -15.83 24.67
CA GLN A 343 -47.08 -17.05 25.05
C GLN A 343 -47.23 -18.07 23.93
N PHE A 344 -46.20 -18.22 23.11
CA PHE A 344 -46.19 -19.22 22.05
C PHE A 344 -46.16 -20.63 22.63
N GLN A 345 -46.87 -21.55 21.98
CA GLN A 345 -46.96 -22.95 22.39
C GLN A 345 -46.66 -23.88 21.22
N SER A 346 -46.02 -25.02 21.48
CA SER A 346 -45.76 -26.08 20.51
C SER A 346 -45.73 -27.46 21.17
N PHE A 347 -45.90 -28.52 20.39
CA PHE A 347 -45.61 -29.89 20.84
C PHE A 347 -44.12 -30.19 20.74
N MET A 348 -43.61 -31.13 21.55
CA MET A 348 -42.22 -31.58 21.57
C MET A 348 -41.71 -32.04 20.20
N SER A 349 -42.59 -32.63 19.38
CA SER A 349 -42.32 -33.01 17.99
C SER A 349 -42.11 -31.82 17.04
N GLY A 350 -42.46 -30.59 17.45
CA GLY A 350 -42.41 -29.41 16.60
C GLY A 350 -43.53 -29.38 15.56
N GLY A 351 -43.31 -28.67 14.45
CA GLY A 351 -44.20 -28.60 13.29
C GLY A 351 -45.33 -27.56 13.37
N HIS A 352 -45.42 -26.78 14.45
CA HIS A 352 -46.39 -25.68 14.54
C HIS A 352 -45.89 -24.43 13.85
N GLN A 353 -46.82 -23.71 13.24
CA GLN A 353 -46.55 -22.40 12.68
C GLN A 353 -46.51 -21.34 13.79
N LEU A 354 -45.36 -20.71 13.94
CA LEU A 354 -45.21 -19.51 14.75
C LEU A 354 -45.38 -18.30 13.84
N ILE A 355 -46.45 -17.55 14.08
CA ILE A 355 -46.76 -16.34 13.33
C ILE A 355 -46.39 -15.15 14.21
N ILE A 356 -45.47 -14.33 13.73
CA ILE A 356 -45.01 -13.11 14.41
C ILE A 356 -45.52 -11.92 13.63
N ASP A 357 -46.36 -11.11 14.28
CA ASP A 357 -46.93 -9.89 13.73
C ASP A 357 -46.03 -8.70 14.08
N GLY A 358 -45.89 -7.77 13.14
CA GLY A 358 -44.98 -6.66 13.27
C GLY A 358 -45.04 -5.66 12.11
N ASP A 359 -43.95 -4.92 11.93
CA ASP A 359 -43.75 -3.99 10.81
C ASP A 359 -42.25 -3.91 10.42
N ASN A 360 -42.00 -3.47 9.19
CA ASN A 360 -40.69 -3.29 8.56
C ASN A 360 -39.86 -4.57 8.37
N PHE A 361 -40.48 -5.75 8.32
CA PHE A 361 -39.75 -7.00 8.06
C PHE A 361 -39.25 -7.11 6.61
N ASP A 362 -39.85 -6.37 5.68
CA ASP A 362 -39.43 -6.24 4.28
C ASP A 362 -38.04 -5.61 4.10
N THR A 363 -37.53 -4.95 5.15
CA THR A 363 -36.21 -4.31 5.15
C THR A 363 -35.09 -5.22 5.68
N ILE A 364 -35.45 -6.41 6.19
CA ILE A 364 -34.52 -7.37 6.78
C ILE A 364 -34.09 -8.39 5.74
N GLN A 365 -32.80 -8.72 5.70
CA GLN A 365 -32.29 -9.72 4.78
C GLN A 365 -32.12 -11.08 5.43
N ASN A 366 -31.58 -11.12 6.66
CA ASN A 366 -31.31 -12.34 7.38
C ASN A 366 -32.30 -12.52 8.54
N ILE A 367 -33.27 -13.41 8.33
CA ILE A 367 -34.34 -13.72 9.29
C ILE A 367 -34.16 -15.16 9.77
N ARG A 368 -33.76 -15.31 11.03
CA ARG A 368 -33.58 -16.62 11.66
C ARG A 368 -34.10 -16.62 13.09
N LEU A 369 -34.59 -17.78 13.52
CA LEU A 369 -35.02 -18.02 14.89
C LEU A 369 -34.14 -19.09 15.51
N GLU A 370 -33.58 -18.79 16.67
CA GLU A 370 -32.66 -19.64 17.43
C GLU A 370 -33.39 -20.19 18.65
N PHE A 371 -33.35 -21.51 18.84
CA PHE A 371 -33.92 -22.21 20.00
C PHE A 371 -32.80 -22.74 20.89
N LYS A 372 -32.79 -22.33 22.17
CA LYS A 372 -31.85 -22.82 23.20
C LYS A 372 -30.36 -22.76 22.77
N ARG A 373 -30.00 -21.84 21.87
CA ARG A 373 -28.65 -21.67 21.31
C ARG A 373 -28.09 -22.85 20.52
N ILE A 374 -28.96 -23.76 20.05
CA ILE A 374 -28.55 -24.99 19.36
C ILE A 374 -29.23 -25.12 18.00
N ILE A 375 -30.54 -24.90 17.94
CA ILE A 375 -31.32 -25.13 16.71
C ILE A 375 -31.63 -23.80 16.05
N PHE A 376 -31.34 -23.70 14.75
CA PHE A 376 -31.62 -22.52 13.93
C PHE A 376 -32.66 -22.84 12.88
N VAL A 377 -33.70 -22.01 12.78
CA VAL A 377 -34.78 -22.16 11.80
C VAL A 377 -34.89 -20.88 10.99
N SER A 378 -34.92 -21.02 9.65
CA SER A 378 -35.20 -19.92 8.73
C SER A 378 -36.71 -19.66 8.65
N SER A 379 -37.11 -18.42 8.34
CA SER A 379 -38.51 -18.14 8.05
C SER A 379 -39.01 -18.97 6.86
N LEU A 380 -40.21 -19.53 6.98
CA LEU A 380 -40.93 -20.15 5.86
C LEU A 380 -41.46 -19.10 4.90
N PHE A 381 -41.96 -18.01 5.46
CA PHE A 381 -42.57 -16.91 4.75
C PHE A 381 -42.35 -15.63 5.55
N HIS A 382 -42.12 -14.54 4.85
CA HIS A 382 -42.13 -13.21 5.42
C HIS A 382 -42.73 -12.23 4.42
N ASN A 383 -43.45 -11.25 4.94
CA ASN A 383 -43.81 -10.03 4.23
C ASN A 383 -43.52 -8.85 5.16
N ARG A 384 -43.92 -7.64 4.79
CA ARG A 384 -43.69 -6.43 5.60
C ARG A 384 -44.16 -6.55 7.06
N THR A 385 -45.23 -7.28 7.33
CA THR A 385 -45.93 -7.29 8.63
C THR A 385 -46.01 -8.64 9.34
N HIS A 386 -45.67 -9.74 8.67
CA HIS A 386 -45.78 -11.09 9.23
C HIS A 386 -44.49 -11.88 8.96
N LEU A 387 -44.02 -12.61 9.97
CA LEU A 387 -43.03 -13.68 9.84
C LEU A 387 -43.66 -15.00 10.22
N VAL A 388 -43.37 -16.06 9.46
CA VAL A 388 -43.84 -17.42 9.75
C VAL A 388 -42.67 -18.36 9.89
N PHE A 389 -42.59 -19.07 11.02
CA PHE A 389 -41.59 -20.10 11.28
C PHE A 389 -42.26 -21.44 11.59
N LEU A 390 -41.52 -22.54 11.46
CA LEU A 390 -41.93 -23.82 12.05
C LEU A 390 -41.13 -24.09 13.31
N THR A 391 -41.81 -24.57 14.34
CA THR A 391 -41.13 -25.07 15.54
C THR A 391 -40.35 -26.33 15.19
N PRO A 392 -39.08 -26.43 15.61
CA PRO A 392 -38.31 -27.66 15.47
C PRO A 392 -38.78 -28.71 16.47
N SER A 393 -38.46 -29.98 16.20
CA SER A 393 -38.52 -31.02 17.23
C SER A 393 -37.44 -30.76 18.28
N ILE A 394 -37.81 -30.91 19.55
CA ILE A 394 -36.92 -30.76 20.70
C ILE A 394 -36.68 -32.08 21.44
N GLN A 395 -37.19 -33.20 20.92
CA GLN A 395 -37.09 -34.51 21.55
C GLN A 395 -35.63 -34.93 21.80
N GLU A 396 -34.71 -34.53 20.92
CA GLU A 396 -33.28 -34.81 21.01
C GLU A 396 -32.54 -33.94 22.04
N LEU A 397 -33.17 -32.89 22.58
CA LEU A 397 -32.53 -31.97 23.53
C LEU A 397 -32.41 -32.54 24.96
N HIS A 398 -32.78 -33.82 25.18
CA HIS A 398 -32.71 -34.55 26.45
C HIS A 398 -33.00 -33.64 27.66
N LEU A 399 -34.16 -32.98 27.63
CA LEU A 399 -34.58 -32.08 28.70
C LEU A 399 -34.77 -32.91 29.98
N ASN A 400 -34.00 -32.60 31.02
CA ASN A 400 -33.71 -33.49 32.16
C ASN A 400 -34.89 -33.84 33.10
N ASN A 401 -36.14 -33.54 32.77
CA ASN A 401 -37.28 -33.77 33.66
C ASN A 401 -38.44 -34.47 32.93
N GLU A 402 -38.50 -35.80 33.00
CA GLU A 402 -39.64 -36.60 32.50
C GLU A 402 -40.97 -36.33 33.24
N HIS A 403 -40.95 -35.52 34.32
CA HIS A 403 -42.13 -35.16 35.11
C HIS A 403 -42.72 -33.78 34.81
N ASP A 404 -42.06 -32.97 33.96
CA ASP A 404 -42.61 -31.67 33.56
C ASP A 404 -43.51 -31.83 32.33
N TYR A 405 -44.79 -31.48 32.47
CA TYR A 405 -45.76 -31.49 31.37
C TYR A 405 -45.54 -30.37 30.35
N GLN A 406 -44.70 -29.39 30.70
CA GLN A 406 -44.39 -28.22 29.90
C GLN A 406 -42.91 -27.86 30.06
N HIS A 407 -42.28 -27.46 28.97
CA HIS A 407 -40.89 -27.06 28.91
C HIS A 407 -40.79 -25.65 28.31
N GLU A 408 -40.39 -24.67 29.12
CA GLU A 408 -40.15 -23.32 28.63
C GLU A 408 -38.76 -23.26 27.98
N ILE A 409 -38.71 -22.85 26.71
CA ILE A 409 -37.49 -22.73 25.92
C ILE A 409 -37.27 -21.27 25.57
N GLU A 410 -36.07 -20.77 25.89
CA GLU A 410 -35.60 -19.47 25.42
C GLU A 410 -35.45 -19.51 23.90
N ILE A 411 -36.07 -18.53 23.24
CA ILE A 411 -35.95 -18.31 21.81
C ILE A 411 -35.37 -16.92 21.54
N ILE A 412 -34.52 -16.84 20.53
CA ILE A 412 -33.91 -15.58 20.08
C ILE A 412 -34.26 -15.41 18.61
N ILE A 413 -34.96 -14.34 18.27
CA ILE A 413 -35.12 -13.95 16.88
C ILE A 413 -33.97 -13.02 16.48
N HIS A 414 -33.35 -13.33 15.35
CA HIS A 414 -32.34 -12.48 14.73
C HIS A 414 -32.89 -11.93 13.42
N LEU A 415 -32.88 -10.61 13.32
CA LEU A 415 -33.27 -9.83 12.16
C LEU A 415 -32.08 -8.94 11.82
N ASP A 416 -31.21 -9.42 10.94
CA ASP A 416 -29.86 -8.86 10.73
C ASP A 416 -29.09 -8.77 12.07
N HIS A 417 -28.66 -7.58 12.50
CA HIS A 417 -28.05 -7.37 13.83
C HIS A 417 -29.06 -7.00 14.94
N PHE A 418 -30.34 -6.88 14.61
CA PHE A 418 -31.38 -6.67 15.61
C PHE A 418 -31.83 -8.02 16.19
N ASN A 419 -31.56 -8.22 17.47
CA ASN A 419 -31.90 -9.46 18.16
C ASN A 419 -32.89 -9.18 19.29
N LYS A 420 -33.86 -10.07 19.47
CA LYS A 420 -34.83 -10.02 20.57
C LYS A 420 -35.00 -11.41 21.18
N THR A 421 -35.11 -11.47 22.50
CA THR A 421 -35.33 -12.71 23.24
C THR A 421 -36.78 -12.83 23.71
N SER A 422 -37.31 -14.04 23.69
CA SER A 422 -38.62 -14.40 24.22
C SER A 422 -38.59 -15.86 24.71
N SER A 423 -39.73 -16.39 25.11
CA SER A 423 -39.86 -17.80 25.51
C SER A 423 -41.02 -18.49 24.82
N LEU A 424 -40.86 -19.79 24.61
CA LEU A 424 -41.86 -20.65 23.98
C LEU A 424 -42.09 -21.88 24.84
N ILE A 425 -43.34 -22.23 25.07
CA ILE A 425 -43.72 -23.40 25.87
C ILE A 425 -43.89 -24.60 24.96
N TYR A 426 -43.10 -25.64 25.21
CA TYR A 426 -43.29 -26.94 24.60
C TYR A 426 -44.09 -27.85 25.52
N MET A 427 -45.17 -28.44 24.99
CA MET A 427 -46.01 -29.42 25.67
C MET A 427 -45.74 -30.82 25.13
N ASN A 428 -46.01 -31.83 25.94
CA ASN A 428 -45.87 -33.23 25.51
C ASN A 428 -46.79 -33.53 24.32
N ASP A 429 -46.29 -34.33 23.39
CA ASP A 429 -47.01 -34.72 22.17
C ASP A 429 -48.37 -35.38 22.49
N PRO A 430 -49.40 -35.16 21.65
CA PRO A 430 -50.70 -35.80 21.84
C PRO A 430 -50.60 -37.31 21.68
N LEU A 431 -51.24 -38.05 22.59
CA LEU A 431 -51.25 -39.52 22.56
C LEU A 431 -52.67 -40.01 22.34
N ILE A 432 -52.92 -40.62 21.18
CA ILE A 432 -54.21 -41.23 20.84
C ILE A 432 -54.18 -42.70 21.29
N TYR A 433 -55.14 -43.10 22.11
CA TYR A 433 -55.25 -44.48 22.60
C TYR A 433 -56.54 -45.18 22.17
N GLU A 434 -57.55 -44.47 21.66
CA GLU A 434 -58.82 -45.04 21.21
C GLU A 434 -59.32 -44.36 19.94
N LEU A 435 -59.74 -45.17 18.95
CA LEU A 435 -60.47 -44.73 17.76
C LEU A 435 -61.72 -45.59 17.59
N GLU A 436 -62.90 -44.97 17.63
CA GLU A 436 -64.18 -45.64 17.43
C GLU A 436 -64.95 -45.03 16.23
N PRO A 437 -65.47 -45.83 15.29
CA PRO A 437 -65.24 -47.28 15.12
C PRO A 437 -63.95 -47.58 14.35
N MET A 438 -63.32 -48.73 14.67
CA MET A 438 -62.12 -49.21 13.95
C MET A 438 -62.40 -49.73 12.53
N LEU A 439 -63.68 -49.98 12.19
CA LEU A 439 -64.11 -50.43 10.87
C LEU A 439 -65.09 -49.40 10.29
N GLN A 440 -64.71 -48.78 9.17
CA GLN A 440 -65.60 -47.92 8.38
C GLN A 440 -66.69 -48.77 7.71
N THR A 441 -67.72 -49.11 8.48
CA THR A 441 -69.00 -49.54 7.92
C THR A 441 -70.07 -48.65 8.51
N TYR A 442 -70.35 -47.54 7.82
CA TYR A 442 -71.55 -46.72 7.98
C TYR A 442 -71.70 -45.92 9.29
N THR A 443 -70.63 -45.36 9.85
CA THR A 443 -70.76 -44.33 10.90
C THR A 443 -70.45 -42.95 10.35
N ASN A 444 -71.33 -41.98 10.61
CA ASN A 444 -71.14 -40.57 10.25
C ASN A 444 -70.21 -39.82 11.22
N GLU A 445 -69.83 -40.45 12.32
CA GLU A 445 -69.02 -39.86 13.39
C GLU A 445 -67.82 -40.76 13.69
N LEU A 446 -66.65 -40.12 13.86
CA LEU A 446 -65.39 -40.73 14.28
C LEU A 446 -65.05 -40.16 15.65
N ILE A 447 -64.98 -41.03 16.66
CA ILE A 447 -64.62 -40.65 18.03
C ILE A 447 -63.14 -40.98 18.22
N ILE A 448 -62.34 -39.95 18.50
CA ILE A 448 -60.91 -40.08 18.81
C ILE A 448 -60.74 -39.73 20.29
N ARG A 449 -60.18 -40.65 21.09
CA ARG A 449 -59.83 -40.39 22.49
C ARG A 449 -58.32 -40.47 22.68
N GLY A 450 -57.81 -39.51 23.44
CA GLY A 450 -56.39 -39.31 23.63
C GLY A 450 -56.11 -38.32 24.74
N VAL A 451 -54.82 -38.17 25.04
CA VAL A 451 -54.27 -37.20 25.98
C VAL A 451 -53.64 -36.04 25.20
N ASN A 452 -53.67 -34.83 25.74
CA ASN A 452 -53.10 -33.61 25.13
C ASN A 452 -53.66 -33.22 23.75
N LEU A 453 -54.82 -33.73 23.36
CA LEU A 453 -55.44 -33.45 22.05
C LEU A 453 -55.81 -31.96 21.86
N THR A 454 -56.02 -31.21 22.94
CA THR A 454 -56.40 -29.78 22.93
C THR A 454 -55.41 -28.92 23.73
N ALA A 455 -54.18 -29.41 23.93
CA ALA A 455 -53.20 -28.75 24.79
C ALA A 455 -52.73 -27.40 24.22
N ILE A 456 -52.81 -27.22 22.89
CA ILE A 456 -52.44 -26.00 22.17
C ILE A 456 -53.71 -25.51 21.47
N GLY A 457 -54.11 -24.26 21.73
CA GLY A 457 -55.35 -23.64 21.26
C GLY A 457 -55.12 -22.34 20.53
#